data_AF-A0AAU4KY73-F1
#
_entry.id   AF-A0AAU4KY73-F1
#
_cell.length_a   1.000
_cell.length_b   1.000
_cell.length_c   1.000
_cell.angle_alpha   90.00
_cell.angle_beta   90.00
_cell.angle_gamma   90.00
#
_symmetry.space_group_name_H-M   'P 1'
#
loop_
_entity.id
_entity.type
_entity.pdbx_description
1 polymer ?
#
loop_
_entity_poly.entity_id
_entity_poly.type
_entity_poly.pdbx_seq_one_letter_code
_entity_poly.pdbx_strand_id
1 'polypeptide(L)'
;MATVAFSGTAQAASVYGESSNGCADAGGTYSYAWTGNAQGRDTYNAYFNITVRDKCPGDGWAGGLYLSYWKYQNGQWSWISQRRVKVNGTYSTPLSNVDGVQINVCNYYPEKAPSGCSRVW
;
A
#
# COMPACT_ATOMS: atom_id res chain seq x y z
N MET A 1 0.97 20.27 -8.17
CA MET A 1 0.90 18.82 -8.45
C MET A 1 2.33 18.32 -8.56
N ALA A 2 2.74 17.35 -7.74
CA ALA A 2 4.10 16.81 -7.77
C ALA A 2 4.17 15.71 -8.82
N THR A 3 4.94 15.92 -9.88
CA THR A 3 5.16 14.92 -10.92
C THR A 3 6.22 13.94 -10.42
N VAL A 4 5.85 12.68 -10.21
CA VAL A 4 6.80 11.62 -9.89
C VAL A 4 7.44 11.16 -11.19
N ALA A 5 8.71 11.50 -11.40
CA ALA A 5 9.49 11.04 -12.54
C ALA A 5 9.95 9.59 -12.30
N PHE A 6 9.51 8.66 -13.14
CA PHE A 6 9.97 7.28 -13.14
C PHE A 6 11.04 7.11 -14.23
N SER A 7 12.18 6.50 -13.89
CA SER A 7 13.33 6.33 -14.80
C SER A 7 13.33 5.00 -15.57
N GLY A 8 12.22 4.26 -15.60
CA GLY A 8 12.09 2.93 -16.21
C GLY A 8 10.72 2.69 -16.85
N THR A 9 10.42 1.46 -17.27
CA THR A 9 9.08 1.08 -17.77
C THR A 9 8.05 1.25 -16.65
N ALA A 10 7.32 2.36 -16.70
CA ALA A 10 6.30 2.68 -15.73
C ALA A 10 5.02 1.90 -16.03
N GLN A 11 4.58 1.13 -15.05
CA GLN A 11 3.33 0.40 -15.05
C GLN A 11 2.40 1.06 -14.03
N ALA A 12 1.10 1.05 -14.32
CA ALA A 12 0.09 1.57 -13.41
C ALA A 12 -1.06 0.56 -13.32
N ALA A 13 -1.52 0.33 -12.11
CA ALA A 13 -2.67 -0.50 -11.80
C ALA A 13 -3.69 0.32 -11.00
N SER A 14 -4.96 0.09 -11.30
CA SER A 14 -6.04 0.52 -10.43
C SER A 14 -6.09 -0.38 -9.20
N VAL A 15 -6.23 0.24 -8.04
CA VAL A 15 -6.44 -0.47 -6.78
C VAL A 15 -7.87 -0.19 -6.36
N TYR A 16 -8.66 -1.24 -6.19
CA TYR A 16 -10.00 -1.15 -5.65
C TYR A 16 -10.34 -2.41 -4.88
N GLY A 17 -10.89 -2.26 -3.68
CA GLY A 17 -11.44 -3.36 -2.92
C GLY A 17 -11.79 -2.98 -1.50
N GLU A 18 -12.29 -3.94 -0.76
CA GLU A 18 -12.89 -3.74 0.55
C GLU A 18 -12.26 -4.67 1.59
N SER A 19 -12.35 -4.31 2.86
CA SER A 19 -12.10 -5.22 3.97
C SER A 19 -13.06 -6.41 3.92
N SER A 20 -12.72 -7.52 4.58
CA SER A 20 -13.47 -8.77 4.49
C SER A 20 -14.92 -8.67 5.00
N ASN A 21 -15.23 -7.67 5.82
CA ASN A 21 -16.59 -7.39 6.30
C ASN A 21 -17.26 -6.22 5.56
N GLY A 22 -16.63 -5.67 4.52
CA GLY A 22 -17.18 -4.57 3.70
C GLY A 22 -17.21 -3.21 4.37
N CYS A 23 -16.64 -3.08 5.58
CA CYS A 23 -16.70 -1.83 6.36
C CYS A 23 -15.58 -0.85 6.07
N ALA A 24 -14.58 -1.22 5.27
CA ALA A 24 -13.58 -0.32 4.77
C ALA A 24 -13.40 -0.53 3.27
N ASP A 25 -13.34 0.54 2.48
CA ASP A 25 -12.93 0.49 1.07
C ASP A 25 -11.61 1.21 0.86
N ALA A 26 -10.84 0.75 -0.11
CA ALA A 26 -9.80 1.57 -0.70
C ALA A 26 -9.94 1.62 -2.22
N GLY A 27 -9.62 2.79 -2.77
CA GLY A 27 -9.68 3.08 -4.19
C GLY A 27 -8.56 4.04 -4.60
N GLY A 28 -7.94 3.80 -5.75
CA GLY A 28 -6.96 4.73 -6.31
C GLY A 28 -6.04 4.09 -7.34
N THR A 29 -4.83 4.64 -7.44
CA THR A 29 -3.80 4.16 -8.37
C THR A 29 -2.53 3.74 -7.64
N TYR A 30 -1.92 2.70 -8.18
CA TYR A 30 -0.59 2.25 -7.82
C TYR A 30 0.26 2.25 -9.10
N SER A 31 1.32 3.05 -9.10
CA SER A 31 2.27 3.12 -10.20
C SER A 31 3.62 2.58 -9.75
N TYR A 32 4.33 1.90 -10.62
CA TYR A 32 5.66 1.39 -10.32
C TYR A 32 6.53 1.34 -11.56
N ALA A 33 7.83 1.51 -11.38
CA ALA A 33 8.80 1.41 -12.46
C ALA A 33 10.03 0.64 -11.99
N TRP A 34 10.51 -0.24 -12.85
CA TRP A 34 11.74 -0.98 -12.60
C TRP A 34 12.92 0.00 -12.48
N THR A 35 13.75 -0.19 -11.45
CA THR A 35 14.94 0.64 -11.19
C THR A 35 16.24 -0.09 -11.35
N GLY A 36 16.24 -1.42 -11.32
CA GLY A 36 17.47 -2.21 -11.38
C GLY A 36 17.32 -3.54 -10.67
N ASN A 37 18.46 -4.18 -10.41
CA ASN A 37 18.55 -5.43 -9.68
C ASN A 37 19.47 -5.24 -8.45
N ALA A 38 19.05 -5.76 -7.31
CA ALA A 38 19.82 -5.77 -6.07
C ALA A 38 19.91 -7.20 -5.53
N GLN A 39 21.12 -7.76 -5.51
CA GLN A 39 21.39 -9.11 -5.02
C GLN A 39 20.55 -10.21 -5.69
N GLY A 40 20.39 -10.13 -7.02
CA GLY A 40 19.65 -11.13 -7.80
C GLY A 40 18.13 -10.94 -7.78
N ARG A 41 17.63 -9.84 -7.21
CA ARG A 41 16.21 -9.50 -7.15
C ARG A 41 15.94 -8.13 -7.74
N ASP A 42 14.88 -8.02 -8.53
CA ASP A 42 14.50 -6.74 -9.11
C ASP A 42 14.05 -5.73 -8.05
N THR A 43 14.31 -4.48 -8.35
CA THR A 43 13.94 -3.33 -7.52
C THR A 43 13.05 -2.41 -8.33
N TYR A 44 12.07 -1.82 -7.65
CA TYR A 44 11.12 -0.92 -8.25
C TYR A 44 10.97 0.35 -7.41
N ASN A 45 10.73 1.46 -8.09
CA ASN A 45 10.16 2.66 -7.48
C ASN A 45 8.65 2.61 -7.66
N ALA A 46 7.93 2.56 -6.54
CA ALA A 46 6.49 2.60 -6.45
C ALA A 46 5.99 3.99 -6.06
N TYR A 47 4.78 4.32 -6.47
CA TYR A 47 4.01 5.47 -6.02
C TYR A 47 2.57 5.05 -5.80
N PHE A 48 2.04 5.46 -4.65
CA PHE A 48 0.67 5.18 -4.26
C PHE A 48 -0.10 6.47 -4.28
N ASN A 49 -1.31 6.44 -4.84
CA ASN A 49 -2.31 7.48 -4.67
C ASN A 49 -3.64 6.79 -4.38
N ILE A 50 -3.81 6.36 -3.13
CA ILE A 50 -4.89 5.47 -2.71
C ILE A 50 -5.65 6.11 -1.56
N THR A 51 -6.96 6.20 -1.69
CA THR A 51 -7.84 6.69 -0.63
C THR A 51 -8.49 5.51 0.05
N VAL A 52 -8.38 5.44 1.38
CA VAL A 52 -9.11 4.49 2.21
C VAL A 52 -10.22 5.22 2.97
N ARG A 53 -11.39 4.61 3.08
CA ARG A 53 -12.56 5.17 3.77
C ARG A 53 -13.19 4.12 4.67
N ASP A 54 -13.81 4.61 5.73
CA ASP A 54 -14.75 3.84 6.53
C ASP A 54 -16.14 3.89 5.88
N LYS A 55 -16.76 2.73 5.72
CA LYS A 55 -18.11 2.54 5.16
C LYS A 55 -19.16 2.20 6.22
N CYS A 56 -18.75 1.87 7.45
CA CYS A 56 -19.65 1.46 8.53
C CYS A 56 -19.63 2.47 9.67
N PRO A 57 -20.22 3.67 9.49
CA PRO A 57 -20.18 4.69 10.53
C PRO A 57 -20.86 4.20 11.82
N GLY A 58 -20.17 4.36 12.95
CA GLY A 58 -20.71 4.06 14.28
C GLY A 58 -20.38 2.67 14.84
N ASP A 59 -19.63 1.83 14.11
CA ASP A 59 -19.14 0.54 14.63
C ASP A 59 -17.87 0.67 15.51
N GLY A 60 -17.32 1.89 15.57
CA GLY A 60 -16.10 2.22 16.32
C GLY A 60 -14.81 1.94 15.57
N TRP A 61 -14.85 1.34 14.37
CA TRP A 61 -13.70 1.08 13.52
C TRP A 61 -13.54 2.19 12.48
N ALA A 62 -12.37 2.24 11.86
CA ALA A 62 -12.09 3.10 10.71
C ALA A 62 -11.47 2.29 9.59
N GLY A 63 -11.52 2.79 8.35
CA GLY A 63 -10.79 2.19 7.23
C GLY A 63 -9.29 2.40 7.36
N GLY A 64 -8.51 1.33 7.27
CA GLY A 64 -7.05 1.37 7.32
C GLY A 64 -6.40 0.77 6.07
N LEU A 65 -5.40 1.49 5.54
CA LEU A 65 -4.57 1.05 4.43
C LEU A 65 -3.25 0.48 4.95
N TYR A 66 -2.92 -0.73 4.53
CA TYR A 66 -1.76 -1.48 4.97
C TYR A 66 -0.96 -1.97 3.78
N LEU A 67 0.36 -1.81 3.85
CA LEU A 67 1.27 -2.29 2.82
C LEU A 67 2.16 -3.40 3.36
N SER A 68 2.35 -4.45 2.57
CA SER A 68 3.42 -5.42 2.76
C SER A 68 4.34 -5.40 1.55
N TYR A 69 5.65 -5.41 1.74
CA TYR A 69 6.62 -5.37 0.64
C TYR A 69 8.01 -5.75 1.13
N TRP A 70 8.86 -6.16 0.20
CA TRP A 70 10.29 -6.24 0.43
C TRP A 70 10.93 -4.89 0.19
N LYS A 71 11.82 -4.47 1.08
CA LYS A 71 12.58 -3.24 0.98
C LYS A 71 14.07 -3.58 0.92
N TYR A 72 14.76 -3.09 -0.11
CA TYR A 72 16.20 -3.11 -0.15
C TYR A 72 16.76 -1.80 0.41
N GLN A 73 17.53 -1.90 1.47
CA GLN A 73 18.18 -0.75 2.12
C GLN A 73 19.49 -1.20 2.78
N ASN A 74 20.53 -0.37 2.70
CA ASN A 74 21.83 -0.62 3.33
C ASN A 74 22.45 -1.98 2.94
N GLY A 75 22.28 -2.40 1.69
CA GLY A 75 22.85 -3.66 1.21
C GLY A 75 22.07 -4.92 1.62
N GLN A 76 20.87 -4.78 2.19
CA GLN A 76 20.09 -5.89 2.71
C GLN A 76 18.60 -5.80 2.33
N TRP A 77 17.98 -6.97 2.18
CA TRP A 77 16.55 -7.12 1.97
C TRP A 77 15.83 -7.34 3.30
N SER A 78 14.79 -6.54 3.54
CA SER A 78 13.93 -6.64 4.73
C SER A 78 12.47 -6.78 4.31
N TRP A 79 11.77 -7.75 4.89
CA TRP A 79 10.32 -7.89 4.71
C TRP A 79 9.60 -6.93 5.64
N ILE A 80 8.79 -6.04 5.05
CA ILE A 80 7.87 -5.17 5.78
C ILE A 80 6.49 -5.80 5.65
N SER A 81 5.92 -6.25 6.77
CA SER A 81 4.60 -6.89 6.80
C SER A 81 3.57 -5.93 7.40
N GLN A 82 2.40 -5.83 6.78
CA GLN A 82 1.21 -5.14 7.29
C GLN A 82 1.52 -3.78 7.93
N ARG A 83 2.33 -2.97 7.26
CA ARG A 83 2.64 -1.62 7.73
C ARG A 83 1.43 -0.73 7.47
N ARG A 84 0.81 -0.22 8.54
CA ARG A 84 -0.21 0.82 8.44
C ARG A 84 0.38 2.08 7.83
N VAL A 85 -0.18 2.56 6.74
CA VAL A 85 0.28 3.77 6.06
C VAL A 85 -0.75 4.90 6.10
N LYS A 86 -2.03 4.56 6.23
CA LYS A 86 -3.10 5.55 6.35
C LYS A 86 -4.31 4.99 7.09
N VAL A 87 -5.00 5.87 7.79
CA VAL A 87 -6.34 5.65 8.34
C VAL A 87 -7.21 6.76 7.79
N ASN A 88 -8.39 6.38 7.29
CA ASN A 88 -9.42 7.26 6.73
C ASN A 88 -8.88 8.50 5.99
N GLY A 89 -8.50 8.32 4.73
CA GLY A 89 -7.99 9.38 3.87
C GLY A 89 -7.05 8.87 2.79
N THR A 90 -6.36 9.80 2.14
CA THR A 90 -5.48 9.49 1.00
C THR A 90 -4.03 9.27 1.43
N TYR A 91 -3.44 8.18 0.94
CA TYR A 91 -2.01 7.89 0.97
C TYR A 91 -1.41 8.24 -0.39
N SER A 92 -0.61 9.31 -0.42
CA SER A 92 0.05 9.82 -1.61
C SER A 92 1.56 9.89 -1.36
N THR A 93 2.27 8.79 -1.59
CA THR A 93 3.67 8.67 -1.15
C THR A 93 4.46 7.73 -2.07
N PRO A 94 5.70 8.06 -2.45
CA PRO A 94 6.57 7.15 -3.16
C PRO A 94 7.30 6.17 -2.22
N LEU A 95 7.59 4.97 -2.71
CA LEU A 95 8.51 4.01 -2.09
C LEU A 95 9.56 3.59 -3.12
N SER A 96 10.83 3.71 -2.77
CA SER A 96 11.94 3.29 -3.64
C SER A 96 12.50 1.93 -3.29
N ASN A 97 13.19 1.27 -4.21
CA ASN A 97 13.92 0.01 -3.95
C ASN A 97 13.05 -1.05 -3.27
N VAL A 98 11.81 -1.21 -3.74
CA VAL A 98 10.86 -2.21 -3.22
C VAL A 98 10.61 -3.31 -4.23
N ASP A 99 10.13 -4.45 -3.74
CA ASP A 99 9.62 -5.53 -4.56
C ASP A 99 8.44 -6.25 -3.87
N GLY A 100 7.59 -6.91 -4.65
CA GLY A 100 6.49 -7.72 -4.15
C GLY A 100 5.51 -6.94 -3.27
N VAL A 101 5.17 -5.72 -3.69
CA VAL A 101 4.20 -4.87 -2.98
C VAL A 101 2.84 -5.57 -2.91
N GLN A 102 2.22 -5.52 -1.75
CA GLN A 102 0.87 -5.97 -1.50
C GLN A 102 0.12 -4.84 -0.81
N ILE A 103 -1.08 -4.58 -1.29
CA ILE A 103 -1.93 -3.52 -0.77
C ILE A 103 -3.12 -4.18 -0.10
N ASN A 104 -3.33 -3.87 1.18
CA ASN A 104 -4.39 -4.46 1.98
C ASN A 104 -5.27 -3.38 2.58
N VAL A 105 -6.56 -3.67 2.63
CA VAL A 105 -7.56 -2.85 3.30
C VAL A 105 -8.05 -3.62 4.51
N CYS A 106 -8.00 -3.00 5.67
CA CYS A 106 -8.45 -3.60 6.92
C CYS A 106 -9.32 -2.62 7.69
N ASN A 107 -10.09 -3.14 8.64
CA ASN A 107 -10.67 -2.33 9.68
C ASN A 107 -9.59 -2.02 10.71
N TYR A 108 -9.50 -0.75 11.09
CA TYR A 108 -8.54 -0.23 12.04
C TYR A 108 -9.26 0.23 13.31
N TYR A 109 -8.67 -0.11 14.45
CA TYR A 109 -9.03 0.42 15.75
C TYR A 109 -7.73 0.78 16.49
N PRO A 110 -7.63 1.94 17.18
CA PRO A 110 -6.36 2.37 17.77
C PRO A 110 -5.77 1.40 18.79
N GLU A 111 -6.64 0.73 19.54
CA GLU A 111 -6.28 -0.14 20.67
C GLU A 111 -6.29 -1.64 20.30
N LYS A 112 -6.60 -1.99 19.05
CA LYS A 112 -6.71 -3.39 18.62
C LYS A 112 -5.84 -3.65 17.40
N ALA A 113 -5.47 -4.91 17.21
CA ALA A 113 -4.90 -5.36 15.95
C ALA A 113 -5.87 -5.08 14.79
N PRO A 114 -5.37 -4.80 13.57
CA PRO A 114 -6.22 -4.68 12.41
C PRO A 114 -7.03 -5.95 12.21
N SER A 115 -8.30 -5.79 11.82
CA SER A 115 -9.21 -6.91 11.59
C SER A 115 -9.78 -6.85 10.18
N GLY A 116 -10.23 -8.01 9.69
CA GLY A 116 -10.85 -8.12 8.37
C GLY A 116 -9.98 -7.65 7.21
N CYS A 117 -8.67 -7.87 7.30
CA CYS A 117 -7.75 -7.50 6.22
C CYS A 117 -8.02 -8.29 4.95
N SER A 118 -8.13 -7.58 3.83
CA SER A 118 -8.25 -8.15 2.49
C SER A 118 -7.20 -7.56 1.57
N ARG A 119 -6.61 -8.41 0.72
CA ARG A 119 -5.64 -7.98 -0.29
C ARG A 119 -6.38 -7.44 -1.51
N VAL A 120 -6.06 -6.21 -1.90
CA VAL A 120 -6.66 -5.50 -3.04
C VAL A 120 -5.68 -5.30 -4.21
N TRP A 121 -4.40 -5.61 -3.98
CA TRP A 121 -3.34 -5.69 -5.00
C TRP A 121 -2.19 -6.58 -4.51
#